data_AF-A0A2K6S8N3-F1
#
_entry.id   AF-A0A2K6S8N3-F1
#
_cell.length_a   1.000
_cell.length_b   1.000
_cell.length_c   1.000
_cell.angle_alpha   90.00
_cell.angle_beta   90.00
_cell.angle_gamma   90.00
#
_symmetry.space_group_name_H-M   'P 1'
#
loop_
_entity.id
_entity.type
_entity.pdbx_description
1 polymer ?
#
loop_
_entity_poly.entity_id
_entity_poly.type
_entity_poly.pdbx_seq_one_letter_code
_entity_poly.pdbx_strand_id
1 'polypeptide(L)'
;MSLQMVTVSNNIALIQPGFSLMNFDGQVFFFGQKGWPKRSCPTGVFHLEVNHNHIKLKPTIFSKDSCYLPPLRYPATCTFKGSLESEKHQYIIHGGKTPNNELSDKIYVMSVVSKNKKVTFRCMEKDLVGDVPEARYGHSINVVYSRGKSMGVLFGGRSYMPSTHRTTEKWNSVADCLPHVFLVDFEFGCATSYILPELQDGLSFHVSIAKNDTIYILGGHSLANNIRPANLYRIRVDLPLGSPAVNCTVLPGGISVSSAILTQISNDEFVIVGGYQLENQKRMICNIISLEENKIEIREMETPDWTPDIKHSKIWFGSNMGNGTVFLGIPGDNKQVVSEAFYFYTLKCAEDNTNEEQTTFTNSQTSTEDPGDSTPFEDSEEFCFSAEANSFDGDDEFDTYNEDDEEDESETGYWITCCPTCDVDINTWVPFYSTELNKPAMIYCSHGDGHWVHAQCMDLAERTLIHLSAGSNKYYCNEHVEIARALHTPQRVLPLKKPPMKSLHKKGSGKILTPAKKSFLRRLFD
;
A
#
# COMPACT_ATOMS: atom_id res chain seq x y z
N MET A 1 -3.29 15.14 27.18
CA MET A 1 -3.19 13.88 26.40
C MET A 1 -2.97 12.73 27.36
N SER A 2 -3.53 11.55 27.08
CA SER A 2 -3.42 10.37 27.98
C SER A 2 -2.82 9.19 27.23
N LEU A 3 -1.71 8.65 27.75
CA LEU A 3 -1.02 7.48 27.21
C LEU A 3 -1.36 6.26 28.06
N GLN A 4 -1.69 5.15 27.40
CA GLN A 4 -2.05 3.91 28.07
C GLN A 4 -1.41 2.72 27.36
N MET A 5 -0.76 1.83 28.11
CA MET A 5 -0.28 0.56 27.58
C MET A 5 -1.45 -0.38 27.31
N VAL A 6 -1.36 -1.16 26.24
CA VAL A 6 -2.44 -2.05 25.79
C VAL A 6 -1.89 -3.44 25.53
N THR A 7 -2.56 -4.45 26.07
CA THR A 7 -2.21 -5.86 25.87
C THR A 7 -2.97 -6.41 24.68
N VAL A 8 -2.29 -7.07 23.75
CA VAL A 8 -2.93 -7.70 22.60
C VAL A 8 -3.03 -9.19 22.90
N SER A 9 -4.24 -9.71 23.04
CA SER A 9 -4.45 -11.08 23.53
C SER A 9 -4.07 -12.15 22.51
N ASN A 10 -4.73 -12.14 21.35
CA ASN A 10 -4.51 -13.11 20.28
C ASN A 10 -4.00 -12.38 19.03
N ASN A 11 -3.13 -13.03 18.26
CA ASN A 11 -2.65 -12.54 16.96
C ASN A 11 -1.71 -11.32 16.99
N ILE A 12 -0.93 -11.12 18.07
CA ILE A 12 0.16 -10.11 18.11
C ILE A 12 1.05 -10.21 16.87
N ALA A 13 1.39 -11.43 16.46
CA ALA A 13 2.28 -11.70 15.34
C ALA A 13 1.78 -11.15 13.98
N LEU A 14 0.49 -10.78 13.88
CA LEU A 14 -0.07 -10.15 12.68
C LEU A 14 0.26 -8.66 12.58
N ILE A 15 0.56 -7.99 13.69
CA ILE A 15 0.86 -6.55 13.70
C ILE A 15 2.32 -6.36 13.28
N GLN A 16 2.55 -5.46 12.34
CA GLN A 16 3.85 -5.12 11.79
C GLN A 16 3.88 -3.64 11.41
N PRO A 17 5.05 -2.99 11.34
CA PRO A 17 5.17 -1.65 10.79
C PRO A 17 4.54 -1.49 9.40
N GLY A 18 3.96 -0.31 9.15
CA GLY A 18 3.26 0.02 7.91
C GLY A 18 1.83 -0.48 7.81
N PHE A 19 1.23 -1.00 8.88
CA PHE A 19 -0.20 -1.30 8.93
C PHE A 19 -1.08 -0.04 8.81
N SER A 20 -2.34 -0.23 8.47
CA SER A 20 -3.34 0.83 8.39
C SER A 20 -4.53 0.54 9.31
N LEU A 21 -5.07 1.59 9.93
CA LEU A 21 -6.34 1.54 10.65
C LEU A 21 -7.40 2.36 9.90
N MET A 22 -8.57 1.77 9.74
CA MET A 22 -9.72 2.39 9.08
C MET A 22 -10.87 2.50 10.07
N ASN A 23 -11.41 3.69 10.27
CA ASN A 23 -12.53 3.95 11.17
C ASN A 23 -13.82 4.07 10.37
N PHE A 24 -14.68 3.06 10.49
CA PHE A 24 -16.03 3.07 9.92
C PHE A 24 -17.06 3.26 11.03
N ASP A 25 -17.58 4.49 11.13
CA ASP A 25 -18.63 4.88 12.07
C ASP A 25 -18.30 4.50 13.53
N GLY A 26 -17.07 4.79 13.96
CA GLY A 26 -16.58 4.55 15.32
C GLY A 26 -15.97 3.17 15.55
N GLN A 27 -16.16 2.21 14.63
CA GLN A 27 -15.48 0.91 14.68
C GLN A 27 -14.16 0.97 13.92
N VAL A 28 -13.10 0.47 14.53
CA VAL A 28 -11.74 0.51 13.97
C VAL A 28 -11.40 -0.85 13.36
N PHE A 29 -10.83 -0.83 12.16
CA PHE A 29 -10.45 -2.03 11.43
C PHE A 29 -8.97 -1.98 11.06
N PHE A 30 -8.29 -3.08 11.34
CA PHE A 30 -6.88 -3.30 11.04
C PHE A 30 -6.71 -3.94 9.66
N PHE A 31 -5.78 -3.41 8.88
CA PHE A 31 -5.37 -3.89 7.57
C PHE A 31 -3.84 -3.82 7.41
N GLY A 32 -3.28 -4.74 6.62
CA GLY A 32 -1.83 -4.84 6.41
C GLY A 32 -1.16 -5.81 7.38
N GLN A 33 -1.79 -6.96 7.64
CA GLN A 33 -1.21 -8.01 8.50
C GLN A 33 0.15 -8.52 7.99
N LYS A 34 0.97 -9.02 8.92
CA LYS A 34 2.22 -9.73 8.60
C LYS A 34 1.92 -11.01 7.81
N GLY A 35 2.65 -11.20 6.71
CA GLY A 35 2.48 -12.35 5.82
C GLY A 35 1.16 -12.32 5.04
N TRP A 36 0.89 -13.40 4.31
CA TRP A 36 -0.35 -13.56 3.55
C TRP A 36 -1.55 -13.91 4.47
N PRO A 37 -2.80 -13.59 4.08
CA PRO A 37 -3.98 -13.94 4.86
C PRO A 37 -4.08 -15.45 5.11
N LYS A 38 -4.34 -15.83 6.36
CA LYS A 38 -4.51 -17.23 6.80
C LYS A 38 -5.98 -17.66 6.66
N ARG A 39 -6.27 -18.97 6.72
CA ARG A 39 -7.65 -19.50 6.71
C ARG A 39 -8.54 -18.90 7.80
N SER A 40 -7.98 -18.60 8.97
CA SER A 40 -8.71 -17.96 10.07
C SER A 40 -9.25 -16.57 9.73
N CYS A 41 -8.61 -15.86 8.79
CA CYS A 41 -9.09 -14.58 8.27
C CYS A 41 -8.64 -14.38 6.82
N PRO A 42 -9.35 -14.94 5.83
CA PRO A 42 -8.94 -14.91 4.43
C PRO A 42 -8.94 -13.50 3.82
N THR A 43 -9.65 -12.56 4.44
CA THR A 43 -9.71 -11.16 4.00
C THR A 43 -8.46 -10.37 4.39
N GLY A 44 -7.70 -10.81 5.39
CA GLY A 44 -6.60 -10.04 5.98
C GLY A 44 -7.03 -8.73 6.65
N VAL A 45 -8.34 -8.55 6.89
CA VAL A 45 -8.93 -7.37 7.53
C VAL A 45 -9.60 -7.80 8.83
N PHE A 46 -9.32 -7.08 9.91
CA PHE A 46 -9.76 -7.44 11.26
C PHE A 46 -10.49 -6.28 11.91
N HIS A 47 -11.56 -6.56 12.65
CA HIS A 47 -12.11 -5.60 13.59
C HIS A 47 -11.19 -5.52 14.80
N LEU A 48 -10.68 -4.32 15.08
CA LEU A 48 -9.81 -4.02 16.20
C LEU A 48 -10.70 -3.61 17.39
N GLU A 49 -11.04 -4.58 18.24
CA GLU A 49 -11.84 -4.34 19.44
C GLU A 49 -10.92 -3.97 20.61
N VAL A 50 -11.20 -2.84 21.26
CA VAL A 50 -10.47 -2.37 22.45
C VAL A 50 -11.41 -2.45 23.65
N ASN A 51 -11.13 -3.37 24.58
CA ASN A 51 -11.90 -3.54 25.81
C ASN A 51 -10.96 -3.48 27.03
N HIS A 52 -11.13 -2.50 27.93
CA HIS A 52 -10.32 -2.38 29.17
C HIS A 52 -8.81 -2.57 28.93
N ASN A 53 -8.24 -1.88 27.93
CA ASN A 53 -6.82 -1.98 27.52
C ASN A 53 -6.39 -3.34 26.98
N HIS A 54 -7.35 -4.16 26.58
CA HIS A 54 -7.08 -5.39 25.84
C HIS A 54 -7.55 -5.21 24.40
N ILE A 55 -6.64 -5.47 23.47
CA ILE A 55 -6.94 -5.51 22.04
C ILE A 55 -7.22 -6.94 21.61
N LYS A 56 -8.28 -7.07 20.79
CA LYS A 56 -8.64 -8.30 20.07
C LYS A 56 -8.81 -8.00 18.60
N LEU A 57 -8.13 -8.79 17.76
CA LEU A 57 -8.31 -8.79 16.32
C LEU A 57 -9.35 -9.85 15.94
N LYS A 58 -10.56 -9.40 15.58
CA LYS A 58 -11.66 -10.28 15.15
C LYS A 58 -11.74 -10.35 13.62
N PRO A 59 -11.73 -11.54 13.00
CA PRO A 59 -11.82 -11.67 11.54
C PRO A 59 -13.07 -11.03 10.95
N THR A 60 -12.93 -10.39 9.78
CA THR A 60 -14.03 -9.81 9.00
C THR A 60 -14.26 -10.56 7.69
N ILE A 61 -15.39 -10.31 7.04
CA ILE A 61 -15.81 -11.05 5.84
C ILE A 61 -16.02 -10.08 4.67
N PHE A 62 -15.69 -10.53 3.47
CA PHE A 62 -15.99 -9.81 2.23
C PHE A 62 -17.30 -10.26 1.60
N SER A 63 -18.00 -9.32 0.96
CA SER A 63 -19.16 -9.62 0.13
C SER A 63 -18.74 -10.37 -1.14
N LYS A 64 -19.68 -11.10 -1.75
CA LYS A 64 -19.42 -11.95 -2.93
C LYS A 64 -18.89 -11.19 -4.15
N ASP A 65 -19.18 -9.89 -4.24
CA ASP A 65 -18.75 -8.98 -5.29
C ASP A 65 -17.41 -8.29 -4.99
N SER A 66 -16.74 -8.64 -3.89
CA SER A 66 -15.45 -8.06 -3.54
C SER A 66 -14.29 -8.72 -4.28
N CYS A 67 -13.27 -7.93 -4.60
CA CYS A 67 -11.93 -8.46 -4.86
C CYS A 67 -11.19 -8.69 -3.54
N TYR A 68 -10.32 -9.71 -3.52
CA TYR A 68 -9.32 -9.81 -2.47
C TYR A 68 -8.20 -8.80 -2.72
N LEU A 69 -7.76 -8.12 -1.66
CA LEU A 69 -6.61 -7.24 -1.70
C LEU A 69 -5.47 -7.85 -0.87
N PRO A 70 -4.20 -7.78 -1.33
CA PRO A 70 -3.07 -8.22 -0.53
C PRO A 70 -2.93 -7.36 0.75
N PRO A 71 -2.35 -7.88 1.84
CA PRO A 71 -2.07 -7.05 3.00
C PRO A 71 -0.90 -6.11 2.69
N LEU A 72 -1.24 -4.85 2.42
CA LEU A 72 -0.31 -3.82 1.97
C LEU A 72 0.34 -3.13 3.17
N ARG A 73 1.66 -2.96 3.15
CA ARG A 73 2.42 -2.12 4.09
C ARG A 73 2.70 -0.75 3.50
N TYR A 74 2.56 0.28 4.32
CA TYR A 74 2.69 1.68 3.95
C TYR A 74 1.88 2.09 2.71
N PRO A 75 0.62 1.63 2.53
CA PRO A 75 -0.23 2.15 1.46
C PRO A 75 -0.64 3.59 1.80
N ALA A 76 -1.01 4.35 0.78
CA ALA A 76 -1.72 5.60 1.02
C ALA A 76 -3.20 5.31 1.25
N THR A 77 -3.77 5.86 2.31
CA THR A 77 -5.18 5.66 2.66
C THR A 77 -5.89 6.99 2.89
N CYS A 78 -7.14 7.09 2.49
CA CYS A 78 -7.99 8.22 2.84
C CYS A 78 -9.47 7.87 2.90
N THR A 79 -10.23 8.71 3.59
CA THR A 79 -11.68 8.63 3.62
C THR A 79 -12.28 9.30 2.38
N PHE A 80 -13.29 8.67 1.82
CA PHE A 80 -14.03 9.14 0.65
C PHE A 80 -15.53 9.09 0.91
N LYS A 81 -16.23 10.17 0.52
CA LYS A 81 -17.69 10.23 0.50
C LYS A 81 -18.14 10.14 -0.94
N GLY A 82 -18.71 8.99 -1.31
CA GLY A 82 -19.10 8.67 -2.70
C GLY A 82 -20.14 9.60 -3.32
N SER A 83 -20.94 10.29 -2.50
CA SER A 83 -21.77 11.42 -2.94
C SER A 83 -22.04 12.36 -1.76
N LEU A 84 -22.42 13.61 -2.02
CA LEU A 84 -22.86 14.55 -0.98
C LEU A 84 -24.09 14.05 -0.19
N GLU A 85 -24.88 13.14 -0.79
CA GLU A 85 -26.11 12.59 -0.22
C GLU A 85 -25.91 11.22 0.44
N SER A 86 -24.76 10.57 0.23
CA SER A 86 -24.47 9.25 0.79
C SER A 86 -23.77 9.39 2.14
N GLU A 87 -24.47 9.03 3.22
CA GLU A 87 -23.90 8.93 4.57
C GLU A 87 -22.83 7.82 4.69
N LYS A 88 -22.66 6.97 3.66
CA LYS A 88 -21.73 5.84 3.72
C LYS A 88 -20.29 6.29 3.45
N HIS A 89 -19.48 6.25 4.50
CA HIS A 89 -18.03 6.44 4.42
C HIS A 89 -17.38 5.25 3.71
N GLN A 90 -16.48 5.55 2.78
CA GLN A 90 -15.63 4.59 2.09
C GLN A 90 -14.17 4.93 2.37
N TYR A 91 -13.30 3.95 2.22
CA TYR A 91 -11.86 4.14 2.26
C TYR A 91 -11.26 3.87 0.90
N ILE A 92 -10.35 4.74 0.49
CA ILE A 92 -9.48 4.54 -0.67
C ILE A 92 -8.14 4.02 -0.15
N ILE A 93 -7.62 2.98 -0.80
CA ILE A 93 -6.31 2.40 -0.51
C ILE A 93 -5.54 2.37 -1.83
N HIS A 94 -4.38 3.00 -1.90
CA HIS A 94 -3.54 2.99 -3.09
C HIS A 94 -2.12 2.57 -2.76
N GLY A 95 -1.57 1.68 -3.60
CA GLY A 95 -0.17 1.26 -3.56
C GLY A 95 0.22 0.52 -2.29
N GLY A 96 1.47 0.68 -1.83
CA GLY A 96 2.03 -0.06 -0.71
C GLY A 96 2.80 -1.31 -1.13
N LYS A 97 3.52 -1.89 -0.16
CA LYS A 97 4.32 -3.11 -0.30
C LYS A 97 3.49 -4.35 0.01
N THR A 98 3.45 -5.32 -0.91
CA THR A 98 2.86 -6.64 -0.66
C THR A 98 3.72 -7.47 0.30
N PRO A 99 3.25 -8.63 0.81
CA PRO A 99 4.08 -9.54 1.60
C PRO A 99 5.32 -10.04 0.86
N ASN A 100 5.29 -10.05 -0.48
CA ASN A 100 6.42 -10.44 -1.33
C ASN A 100 7.39 -9.27 -1.61
N ASN A 101 7.20 -8.12 -0.95
CA ASN A 101 7.93 -6.87 -1.24
C ASN A 101 7.72 -6.36 -2.68
N GLU A 102 6.63 -6.72 -3.34
CA GLU A 102 6.25 -6.07 -4.60
C GLU A 102 5.51 -4.77 -4.28
N LEU A 103 5.63 -3.76 -5.15
CA LEU A 103 4.85 -2.54 -5.01
C LEU A 103 3.56 -2.68 -5.81
N SER A 104 2.44 -2.35 -5.18
CA SER A 104 1.17 -2.24 -5.88
C SER A 104 1.06 -0.86 -6.55
N ASP A 105 0.51 -0.82 -7.75
CA ASP A 105 0.00 0.38 -8.44
C ASP A 105 -1.53 0.44 -8.39
N LYS A 106 -2.16 -0.51 -7.71
CA LYS A 106 -3.61 -0.67 -7.69
C LYS A 106 -4.26 0.26 -6.68
N ILE A 107 -5.50 0.59 -6.98
CA ILE A 107 -6.37 1.35 -6.10
C ILE A 107 -7.61 0.53 -5.75
N TYR A 108 -7.91 0.49 -4.45
CA TYR A 108 -9.02 -0.24 -3.88
C TYR A 108 -9.96 0.72 -3.18
N VAL A 109 -11.26 0.47 -3.33
CA VAL A 109 -12.33 1.18 -2.62
C VAL A 109 -13.00 0.21 -1.67
N MET A 110 -12.81 0.43 -0.37
CA MET A 110 -13.39 -0.38 0.70
C MET A 110 -14.60 0.32 1.29
N SER A 111 -15.72 -0.40 1.41
CA SER A 111 -16.98 0.13 1.95
C SER A 111 -17.67 -0.91 2.82
N VAL A 112 -18.46 -0.46 3.80
CA VAL A 112 -19.28 -1.37 4.63
C VAL A 112 -20.59 -1.68 3.92
N VAL A 113 -20.91 -2.97 3.77
CA VAL A 113 -22.18 -3.44 3.18
C VAL A 113 -23.21 -3.75 4.24
N SER A 114 -22.79 -4.43 5.30
CA SER A 114 -23.67 -4.92 6.36
C SER A 114 -22.94 -4.88 7.71
N LYS A 115 -23.67 -4.47 8.74
CA LYS A 115 -23.22 -4.43 10.14
C LYS A 115 -24.02 -5.40 11.02
N ASN A 116 -24.39 -6.56 10.49
CA ASN A 116 -24.99 -7.63 11.28
C ASN A 116 -23.94 -8.25 12.24
N LYS A 117 -24.20 -9.45 12.81
CA LYS A 117 -23.32 -10.15 13.78
C LYS A 117 -21.80 -10.11 13.45
N LYS A 118 -21.42 -10.07 12.16
CA LYS A 118 -20.06 -9.78 11.68
C LYS A 118 -20.15 -8.69 10.60
N VAL A 119 -19.22 -7.74 10.63
CA VAL A 119 -19.13 -6.67 9.62
C VAL A 119 -18.72 -7.27 8.28
N THR A 120 -19.47 -6.96 7.23
CA THR A 120 -19.19 -7.37 5.86
C THR A 120 -18.73 -6.17 5.04
N PHE A 121 -17.52 -6.25 4.49
CA PHE A 121 -16.96 -5.25 3.60
C PHE A 121 -17.21 -5.60 2.13
N ARG A 122 -17.28 -4.55 1.30
CA ARG A 122 -17.10 -4.64 -0.14
C ARG A 122 -15.79 -3.95 -0.49
N CYS A 123 -14.87 -4.70 -1.10
CA CYS A 123 -13.63 -4.17 -1.64
C CYS A 123 -13.69 -4.22 -3.18
N MET A 124 -13.54 -3.07 -3.84
CA MET A 124 -13.54 -2.98 -5.30
C MET A 124 -12.18 -2.46 -5.77
N GLU A 125 -11.50 -3.20 -6.63
CA GLU A 125 -10.38 -2.67 -7.41
C GLU A 125 -10.93 -1.72 -8.47
N LYS A 126 -10.31 -0.54 -8.62
CA LYS A 126 -10.57 0.34 -9.75
C LYS A 126 -9.36 0.39 -10.65
N ASP A 127 -9.58 0.18 -11.95
CA ASP A 127 -8.55 0.38 -12.94
C ASP A 127 -8.32 1.87 -13.17
N LEU A 128 -7.05 2.26 -13.21
CA LEU A 128 -6.63 3.62 -13.54
C LEU A 128 -6.17 3.70 -14.99
N VAL A 129 -6.52 4.79 -15.66
CA VAL A 129 -6.13 5.08 -17.05
C VAL A 129 -5.63 6.51 -17.18
N GLY A 130 -4.82 6.80 -18.21
CA GLY A 130 -4.19 8.10 -18.41
C GLY A 130 -2.78 8.13 -17.81
N ASP A 131 -2.46 9.20 -17.07
CA ASP A 131 -1.15 9.37 -16.42
C ASP A 131 -1.13 8.60 -15.09
N VAL A 132 -1.16 7.28 -15.17
CA VAL A 132 -1.20 6.43 -13.97
C VAL A 132 0.11 6.57 -13.18
N PRO A 133 0.06 6.86 -11.87
CA PRO A 133 1.26 6.91 -11.05
C PRO A 133 1.92 5.53 -10.99
N GLU A 134 3.26 5.48 -11.04
CA GLU A 134 3.98 4.22 -10.83
C GLU A 134 3.70 3.61 -9.45
N ALA A 135 3.90 2.30 -9.34
CA ALA A 135 3.79 1.54 -8.11
C ALA A 135 4.71 2.12 -7.02
N ARG A 136 4.14 2.42 -5.85
CA ARG A 136 4.82 3.20 -4.81
C ARG A 136 4.26 2.94 -3.41
N TYR A 137 5.02 3.32 -2.39
CA TYR A 137 4.62 3.26 -0.98
C TYR A 137 5.12 4.51 -0.23
N GLY A 138 4.56 4.77 0.95
CA GLY A 138 4.92 5.94 1.74
C GLY A 138 4.51 7.28 1.11
N HIS A 139 3.63 7.25 0.11
CA HIS A 139 2.98 8.43 -0.47
C HIS A 139 1.70 8.79 0.29
N SER A 140 1.10 9.91 -0.08
CA SER A 140 -0.23 10.29 0.40
C SER A 140 -1.27 10.26 -0.71
N ILE A 141 -2.51 10.01 -0.32
CA ILE A 141 -3.70 10.24 -1.13
C ILE A 141 -4.73 10.96 -0.27
N ASN A 142 -5.37 11.99 -0.78
CA ASN A 142 -6.53 12.61 -0.13
C ASN A 142 -7.61 12.94 -1.15
N VAL A 143 -8.81 13.25 -0.67
CA VAL A 143 -9.92 13.70 -1.52
C VAL A 143 -10.16 15.18 -1.29
N VAL A 144 -10.20 15.95 -2.37
CA VAL A 144 -10.62 17.35 -2.37
C VAL A 144 -12.01 17.50 -2.97
N TYR A 145 -12.73 18.51 -2.48
CA TYR A 145 -14.06 18.87 -2.94
C TYR A 145 -14.05 20.31 -3.44
N SER A 146 -14.38 20.50 -4.72
CA SER A 146 -14.38 21.81 -5.36
C SER A 146 -15.58 21.93 -6.29
N ARG A 147 -16.36 23.00 -6.14
CA ARG A 147 -17.56 23.29 -6.96
C ARG A 147 -18.56 22.12 -7.05
N GLY A 148 -18.73 21.37 -5.96
CA GLY A 148 -19.63 20.21 -5.90
C GLY A 148 -19.10 18.92 -6.54
N LYS A 149 -17.85 18.93 -7.02
CA LYS A 149 -17.14 17.74 -7.54
C LYS A 149 -16.09 17.27 -6.53
N SER A 150 -15.76 15.99 -6.56
CA SER A 150 -14.68 15.39 -5.77
C SER A 150 -13.55 14.90 -6.68
N MET A 151 -12.30 15.00 -6.23
CA MET A 151 -11.14 14.48 -6.94
C MET A 151 -10.15 13.89 -5.94
N GLY A 152 -9.57 12.73 -6.26
CA GLY A 152 -8.43 12.19 -5.53
C GLY A 152 -7.17 12.96 -5.90
N VAL A 153 -6.31 13.23 -4.92
CA VAL A 153 -5.01 13.86 -5.13
C VAL A 153 -3.96 12.98 -4.50
N LEU A 154 -3.00 12.53 -5.32
CA LEU A 154 -1.91 11.66 -4.91
C LEU A 154 -0.57 12.38 -5.06
N PHE A 155 0.31 12.24 -4.07
CA PHE A 155 1.62 12.91 -4.07
C PHE A 155 2.69 12.11 -3.33
N GLY A 156 3.91 12.13 -3.88
CA GLY A 156 5.13 11.62 -3.24
C GLY A 156 5.26 10.09 -3.25
N GLY A 157 6.03 9.58 -2.28
CA GLY A 157 6.33 8.18 -2.04
C GLY A 157 7.64 7.71 -2.67
N ARG A 158 7.97 6.45 -2.36
CA ARG A 158 9.13 5.74 -2.89
C ARG A 158 8.70 4.63 -3.82
N SER A 159 9.54 4.38 -4.82
CA SER A 159 9.45 3.24 -5.73
C SER A 159 10.79 2.52 -5.80
N TYR A 160 10.78 1.27 -6.27
CA TYR A 160 12.03 0.60 -6.60
C TYR A 160 12.73 1.30 -7.76
N MET A 161 14.06 1.23 -7.77
CA MET A 161 14.85 1.71 -8.89
C MET A 161 14.32 1.12 -10.22
N PRO A 162 14.27 1.91 -11.31
CA PRO A 162 13.80 1.43 -12.60
C PRO A 162 14.49 0.15 -13.04
N SER A 163 13.78 -0.71 -13.78
CA SER A 163 14.28 -2.04 -14.19
C SER A 163 15.60 -1.99 -14.95
N THR A 164 15.87 -0.90 -15.68
CA THR A 164 17.13 -0.66 -16.40
C THR A 164 18.33 -0.43 -15.49
N HIS A 165 18.11 0.01 -14.25
CA HIS A 165 19.14 0.35 -13.27
C HIS A 165 19.20 -0.66 -12.11
N ARG A 166 18.28 -1.62 -12.06
CA ARG A 166 18.17 -2.60 -10.98
C ARG A 166 19.08 -3.80 -11.24
N THR A 167 20.00 -4.06 -10.32
CA THR A 167 20.82 -5.27 -10.28
C THR A 167 20.34 -6.19 -9.16
N THR A 168 20.81 -7.44 -9.13
CA THR A 168 20.52 -8.37 -8.03
C THR A 168 21.08 -7.85 -6.70
N GLU A 169 22.22 -7.18 -6.71
CA GLU A 169 22.84 -6.57 -5.52
C GLU A 169 22.05 -5.36 -4.99
N LYS A 170 21.39 -4.61 -5.86
CA LYS A 170 20.60 -3.42 -5.53
C LYS A 170 19.11 -3.63 -5.74
N TRP A 171 18.64 -4.88 -5.63
CA TRP A 171 17.28 -5.25 -5.98
C TRP A 171 16.23 -4.52 -5.14
N ASN A 172 16.53 -4.35 -3.87
CA ASN A 172 15.65 -3.68 -2.91
C ASN A 172 15.94 -2.17 -2.79
N SER A 173 16.85 -1.62 -3.60
CA SER A 173 17.14 -0.19 -3.57
C SER A 173 15.95 0.61 -4.10
N VAL A 174 15.60 1.67 -3.37
CA VAL A 174 14.47 2.54 -3.66
C VAL A 174 14.94 3.96 -3.96
N ALA A 175 14.12 4.70 -4.68
CA ALA A 175 14.25 6.14 -4.90
C ALA A 175 12.93 6.83 -4.53
N ASP A 176 12.97 8.10 -4.18
CA ASP A 176 11.72 8.88 -4.14
C ASP A 176 11.19 9.02 -5.58
N CYS A 177 9.87 8.89 -5.70
CA CYS A 177 9.16 9.16 -6.94
C CYS A 177 9.34 10.63 -7.34
N LEU A 178 9.21 10.91 -8.65
CA LEU A 178 9.15 12.29 -9.14
C LEU A 178 8.03 13.08 -8.42
N PRO A 179 8.25 14.36 -8.06
CA PRO A 179 7.34 15.17 -7.25
C PRO A 179 6.14 15.70 -8.06
N HIS A 180 5.51 14.82 -8.83
CA HIS A 180 4.29 15.10 -9.57
C HIS A 180 3.07 14.96 -8.65
N VAL A 181 2.09 15.83 -8.86
CA VAL A 181 0.76 15.72 -8.25
C VAL A 181 -0.16 15.03 -9.23
N PHE A 182 -0.80 13.94 -8.82
CA PHE A 182 -1.75 13.21 -9.65
C PHE A 182 -3.17 13.53 -9.20
N LEU A 183 -4.01 13.97 -10.13
CA LEU A 183 -5.46 14.02 -9.93
C LEU A 183 -6.08 12.72 -10.43
N VAL A 184 -6.87 12.07 -9.58
CA VAL A 184 -7.53 10.78 -9.86
C VAL A 184 -9.02 10.93 -9.71
N ASP A 185 -9.74 10.79 -10.82
CA ASP A 185 -11.19 10.73 -10.83
C ASP A 185 -11.63 9.31 -10.47
N PHE A 186 -12.24 9.12 -9.31
CA PHE A 186 -12.67 7.79 -8.89
C PHE A 186 -13.92 7.29 -9.62
N GLU A 187 -14.72 8.15 -10.26
CA GLU A 187 -15.90 7.71 -11.01
C GLU A 187 -15.47 7.03 -12.31
N PHE A 188 -14.53 7.63 -13.04
CA PHE A 188 -14.08 7.15 -14.34
C PHE A 188 -12.73 6.43 -14.32
N GLY A 189 -11.98 6.50 -13.22
CA GLY A 189 -10.62 5.96 -13.11
C GLY A 189 -9.57 6.76 -13.88
N CYS A 190 -9.86 8.00 -14.27
CA CYS A 190 -8.93 8.81 -15.05
C CYS A 190 -7.89 9.49 -14.15
N ALA A 191 -6.61 9.27 -14.44
CA ALA A 191 -5.48 9.93 -13.79
C ALA A 191 -4.85 10.99 -14.70
N THR A 192 -4.49 12.14 -14.15
CA THR A 192 -3.78 13.22 -14.84
C THR A 192 -2.67 13.76 -13.95
N SER A 193 -1.46 13.88 -14.50
CA SER A 193 -0.28 14.35 -13.77
C SER A 193 -0.07 15.86 -13.93
N TYR A 194 0.39 16.50 -12.86
CA TYR A 194 0.71 17.92 -12.81
C TYR A 194 2.12 18.10 -12.23
N ILE A 195 2.95 18.84 -12.96
CA ILE A 195 4.28 19.26 -12.51
C ILE A 195 4.14 20.66 -11.95
N LEU A 196 4.45 20.83 -10.66
CA LEU A 196 4.35 22.11 -9.97
C LEU A 196 5.75 22.63 -9.65
N PRO A 197 6.11 23.87 -10.05
CA PRO A 197 7.46 24.39 -9.89
C PRO A 197 7.87 24.59 -8.43
N GLU A 198 6.94 24.61 -7.49
CA GLU A 198 7.25 24.68 -6.06
C GLU A 198 7.73 23.33 -5.49
N LEU A 199 7.47 22.23 -6.18
CA LEU A 199 7.80 20.86 -5.74
C LEU A 199 8.99 20.35 -6.56
N GLN A 200 10.20 20.51 -6.02
CA GLN A 200 11.44 20.18 -6.73
C GLN A 200 12.02 18.81 -6.35
N ASP A 201 11.94 18.46 -5.06
CA ASP A 201 12.47 17.21 -4.54
C ASP A 201 11.38 16.17 -4.31
N GLY A 202 11.71 14.90 -4.55
CA GLY A 202 10.89 13.77 -4.14
C GLY A 202 10.74 13.74 -2.61
N LEU A 203 9.55 13.35 -2.17
CA LEU A 203 9.16 13.38 -0.76
C LEU A 203 8.33 12.15 -0.41
N SER A 204 8.65 11.52 0.72
CA SER A 204 8.00 10.31 1.21
C SER A 204 7.74 10.40 2.70
N PHE A 205 6.77 9.64 3.20
CA PHE A 205 6.36 9.60 4.61
C PHE A 205 6.04 10.98 5.20
N HIS A 206 5.52 11.88 4.38
CA HIS A 206 5.00 13.18 4.79
C HIS A 206 3.59 13.05 5.36
N VAL A 207 3.19 14.07 6.12
CA VAL A 207 1.80 14.23 6.57
C VAL A 207 1.02 14.98 5.50
N SER A 208 -0.23 14.55 5.28
CA SER A 208 -1.14 15.18 4.34
C SER A 208 -2.49 15.46 4.99
N ILE A 209 -3.00 16.68 4.83
CA ILE A 209 -4.27 17.12 5.41
C ILE A 209 -5.10 17.73 4.30
N ALA A 210 -6.29 17.18 4.04
CA ALA A 210 -7.24 17.76 3.09
C ALA A 210 -8.34 18.52 3.82
N LYS A 211 -8.62 19.73 3.33
CA LYS A 211 -9.77 20.53 3.74
C LYS A 211 -10.36 21.19 2.49
N ASN A 212 -11.62 20.86 2.20
CA ASN A 212 -12.34 21.35 1.03
C ASN A 212 -11.55 21.14 -0.27
N ASP A 213 -11.16 22.22 -0.96
CA ASP A 213 -10.46 22.23 -2.24
C ASP A 213 -8.92 22.23 -2.09
N THR A 214 -8.41 22.10 -0.87
CA THR A 214 -7.02 22.35 -0.52
C THR A 214 -6.40 21.18 0.24
N ILE A 215 -5.14 20.86 -0.08
CA ILE A 215 -4.30 19.90 0.63
C ILE A 215 -3.07 20.60 1.19
N TYR A 216 -2.77 20.31 2.44
CA TYR A 216 -1.54 20.71 3.10
C TYR A 216 -0.61 19.50 3.19
N ILE A 217 0.60 19.62 2.66
CA ILE A 217 1.67 18.62 2.78
C ILE A 217 2.73 19.16 3.73
N LEU A 218 3.06 18.38 4.75
CA LEU A 218 3.93 18.80 5.85
C LEU A 218 5.02 17.76 6.12
N GLY A 219 6.24 18.24 6.31
CA GLY A 219 7.39 17.39 6.65
C GLY A 219 7.74 16.44 5.51
N GLY A 220 7.94 15.16 5.84
CA GLY A 220 8.41 14.11 4.95
C GLY A 220 9.92 13.93 4.97
N HIS A 221 10.37 12.92 4.25
CA HIS A 221 11.77 12.61 4.06
C HIS A 221 12.09 12.60 2.56
N SER A 222 13.19 13.25 2.20
CA SER A 222 13.77 13.21 0.86
C SER A 222 15.02 12.34 0.89
N LEU A 223 14.93 11.15 0.33
CA LEU A 223 15.98 10.14 0.24
C LEU A 223 17.17 10.63 -0.60
N ALA A 224 16.92 11.41 -1.66
CA ALA A 224 17.99 11.92 -2.54
C ALA A 224 19.05 12.75 -1.80
N ASN A 225 18.60 13.52 -0.80
CA ASN A 225 19.46 14.39 0.00
C ASN A 225 19.60 13.89 1.45
N ASN A 226 18.89 12.81 1.82
CA ASN A 226 18.75 12.29 3.17
C ASN A 226 18.36 13.36 4.20
N ILE A 227 17.37 14.21 3.84
CA ILE A 227 16.90 15.31 4.70
C ILE A 227 15.41 15.21 4.98
N ARG A 228 15.03 15.66 6.17
CA ARG A 228 13.63 15.89 6.56
C ARG A 228 13.34 17.38 6.50
N PRO A 229 12.91 17.93 5.36
CA PRO A 229 12.75 19.36 5.23
C PRO A 229 11.56 19.84 6.08
N ALA A 230 11.68 21.02 6.68
CA ALA A 230 10.58 21.69 7.39
C ALA A 230 9.61 22.37 6.40
N ASN A 231 9.26 21.68 5.32
CA ASN A 231 8.42 22.21 4.26
C ASN A 231 6.95 22.14 4.66
N LEU A 232 6.21 23.17 4.24
CA LEU A 232 4.76 23.21 4.28
C LEU A 232 4.25 23.69 2.92
N TYR A 233 3.67 22.77 2.17
CA TYR A 233 3.08 23.05 0.87
C TYR A 233 1.57 23.12 1.00
N ARG A 234 0.96 24.10 0.35
CA ARG A 234 -0.49 24.18 0.18
C ARG A 234 -0.81 24.00 -1.31
N ILE A 235 -1.45 22.89 -1.64
CA ILE A 235 -1.90 22.55 -2.98
C ILE A 235 -3.40 22.81 -3.06
N ARG A 236 -3.81 23.72 -3.93
CA ARG A 236 -5.23 24.04 -4.17
C ARG A 236 -5.66 23.48 -5.52
N VAL A 237 -6.83 22.83 -5.54
CA VAL A 237 -7.40 22.19 -6.72
C VAL A 237 -8.76 22.80 -7.04
N ASP A 238 -8.86 23.44 -8.20
CA ASP A 238 -10.12 23.97 -8.72
C ASP A 238 -10.66 23.05 -9.83
N LEU A 239 -11.95 22.72 -9.76
CA LEU A 239 -12.62 21.77 -10.66
C LEU A 239 -13.72 22.47 -11.49
N PRO A 240 -13.36 23.32 -12.48
CA PRO A 240 -14.34 23.93 -13.37
C PRO A 240 -15.01 22.88 -14.30
N LEU A 241 -15.87 23.34 -15.22
CA LEU A 241 -16.43 22.45 -16.25
C LEU A 241 -15.39 21.98 -17.28
N GLY A 242 -14.30 22.72 -17.44
CA GLY A 242 -13.15 22.33 -18.29
C GLY A 242 -12.08 21.56 -17.52
N SER A 243 -10.82 21.76 -17.90
CA SER A 243 -9.67 21.13 -17.26
C SER A 243 -9.50 21.58 -15.81
N PRO A 244 -9.15 20.68 -14.87
CA PRO A 244 -8.76 21.05 -13.51
C PRO A 244 -7.60 22.03 -13.49
N ALA A 245 -7.58 22.90 -12.48
CA ALA A 245 -6.44 23.77 -12.21
C ALA A 245 -5.83 23.41 -10.86
N VAL A 246 -4.52 23.21 -10.83
CA VAL A 246 -3.75 22.88 -9.63
C VAL A 246 -2.72 23.97 -9.39
N ASN A 247 -2.64 24.48 -8.16
CA ASN A 247 -1.68 25.50 -7.76
C ASN A 247 -1.03 25.09 -6.45
N CYS A 248 0.30 25.17 -6.36
CA CYS A 248 1.04 24.98 -5.12
C CYS A 248 1.56 26.31 -4.61
N THR A 249 1.46 26.54 -3.31
CA THR A 249 2.12 27.65 -2.62
C THR A 249 2.91 27.12 -1.44
N VAL A 250 4.18 27.52 -1.34
CA VAL A 250 5.03 27.22 -0.17
C VAL A 250 4.66 28.18 0.96
N LEU A 251 4.35 27.65 2.13
CA LEU A 251 4.04 28.41 3.33
C LEU A 251 5.19 28.31 4.34
N PRO A 252 5.46 29.36 5.13
CA PRO A 252 6.41 29.28 6.23
C PRO A 252 5.84 28.47 7.41
N GLY A 253 6.69 28.10 8.36
CA GLY A 253 6.26 27.47 9.61
C GLY A 253 5.97 25.97 9.51
N GLY A 254 6.52 25.27 8.52
CA GLY A 254 6.51 23.81 8.49
C GLY A 254 7.37 23.20 9.61
N ILE A 255 7.22 21.89 9.82
CA ILE A 255 7.96 21.13 10.83
C ILE A 255 8.79 20.04 10.14
N SER A 256 10.01 19.82 10.63
CA SER A 256 10.86 18.72 10.17
C SER A 256 10.45 17.43 10.88
N VAL A 257 9.73 16.58 10.16
CA VAL A 257 9.26 15.28 10.66
C VAL A 257 8.98 14.33 9.50
N SER A 258 9.30 13.04 9.64
CA SER A 258 8.83 11.97 8.75
C SER A 258 8.08 10.90 9.53
N SER A 259 7.20 10.16 8.85
CA SER A 259 6.41 9.05 9.40
C SER A 259 5.59 9.43 10.65
N ALA A 260 5.15 10.69 10.72
CA ALA A 260 4.31 11.17 11.81
C ALA A 260 2.88 10.66 11.64
N ILE A 261 2.18 10.48 12.76
CA ILE A 261 0.80 10.01 12.76
C ILE A 261 -0.12 11.21 12.94
N LEU A 262 -1.04 11.39 12.00
CA LEU A 262 -2.05 12.45 12.03
C LEU A 262 -3.38 11.90 12.57
N THR A 263 -3.92 12.51 13.62
CA THR A 263 -5.28 12.23 14.10
C THR A 263 -6.12 13.51 14.12
N GLN A 264 -7.41 13.39 13.85
CA GLN A 264 -8.35 14.50 13.90
C GLN A 264 -9.03 14.53 15.26
N ILE A 265 -8.99 15.68 15.94
CA ILE A 265 -9.61 15.88 17.26
C ILE A 265 -10.90 16.71 17.17
N SER A 266 -11.02 17.58 16.18
CA SER A 266 -12.22 18.34 15.86
C SER A 266 -12.31 18.56 14.34
N ASN A 267 -13.40 19.17 13.84
CA ASN A 267 -13.59 19.35 12.40
C ASN A 267 -12.40 20.05 11.71
N ASP A 268 -11.77 21.00 12.40
CA ASP A 268 -10.72 21.86 11.85
C ASP A 268 -9.39 21.73 12.60
N GLU A 269 -9.32 20.85 13.60
CA GLU A 269 -8.10 20.64 14.40
C GLU A 269 -7.61 19.20 14.32
N PHE A 270 -6.31 19.09 14.12
CA PHE A 270 -5.58 17.83 13.99
C PHE A 270 -4.41 17.83 14.94
N VAL A 271 -3.99 16.65 15.36
CA VAL A 271 -2.78 16.46 16.15
C VAL A 271 -1.82 15.58 15.37
N ILE A 272 -0.58 16.05 15.28
CA ILE A 272 0.56 15.27 14.82
C ILE A 272 1.25 14.68 16.04
N VAL A 273 1.34 13.35 16.03
CA VAL A 273 2.00 12.56 17.06
C VAL A 273 3.19 11.84 16.44
N GLY A 274 4.32 11.97 17.09
CA GLY A 274 5.49 11.15 16.83
C GLY A 274 6.16 11.37 15.48
N GLY A 275 6.68 10.29 14.91
CA GLY A 275 7.55 10.32 13.74
C GLY A 275 9.03 10.49 14.09
N TYR A 276 9.82 10.93 13.13
CA TYR A 276 11.29 11.05 13.24
C TYR A 276 11.73 12.44 12.83
N GLN A 277 12.57 13.07 13.65
CA GLN A 277 13.16 14.38 13.36
C GLN A 277 14.50 14.22 12.63
N LEU A 278 15.27 13.20 13.02
CA LEU A 278 16.48 12.73 12.35
C LEU A 278 16.40 11.20 12.30
N GLU A 279 17.32 10.58 11.57
CA GLU A 279 17.43 9.13 11.46
C GLU A 279 17.40 8.41 12.82
N ASN A 280 18.28 8.83 13.71
CA ASN A 280 18.50 8.23 15.02
C ASN A 280 17.70 8.92 16.13
N GLN A 281 16.80 9.85 15.78
CA GLN A 281 16.08 10.68 16.74
C GLN A 281 14.58 10.72 16.43
N LYS A 282 13.82 9.97 17.24
CA LYS A 282 12.35 10.06 17.26
C LYS A 282 11.91 11.47 17.66
N ARG A 283 10.81 11.94 17.08
CA ARG A 283 10.18 13.21 17.44
C ARG A 283 9.25 13.01 18.64
N MET A 284 9.69 13.44 19.83
CA MET A 284 8.88 13.28 21.06
C MET A 284 7.81 14.36 21.25
N ILE A 285 7.93 15.49 20.54
CA ILE A 285 7.01 16.63 20.62
C ILE A 285 5.79 16.37 19.73
N CYS A 286 4.60 16.65 20.27
CA CYS A 286 3.34 16.64 19.51
C CYS A 286 2.97 18.06 19.08
N ASN A 287 2.28 18.18 17.95
CA ASN A 287 1.82 19.46 17.42
C ASN A 287 0.33 19.44 17.18
N ILE A 288 -0.37 20.53 17.52
CA ILE A 288 -1.73 20.78 17.09
C ILE A 288 -1.71 21.64 15.83
N ILE A 289 -2.55 21.27 14.87
CA ILE A 289 -2.76 22.00 13.62
C ILE A 289 -4.20 22.50 13.63
N SER A 290 -4.37 23.81 13.54
CA SER A 290 -5.67 24.46 13.41
C SER A 290 -5.81 25.00 11.99
N LEU A 291 -6.85 24.58 11.28
CA LEU A 291 -7.17 25.03 9.93
C LEU A 291 -8.32 26.04 9.98
N GLU A 292 -8.02 27.33 9.99
CA GLU A 292 -9.04 28.39 9.98
C GLU A 292 -9.15 29.02 8.60
N GLU A 293 -10.31 28.89 7.97
CA GLU A 293 -10.60 29.37 6.60
C GLU A 293 -9.56 28.90 5.56
N ASN A 294 -8.52 29.71 5.34
CA ASN A 294 -7.43 29.50 4.37
C ASN A 294 -6.03 29.53 5.03
N LYS A 295 -5.97 29.58 6.36
CA LYS A 295 -4.74 29.61 7.14
C LYS A 295 -4.56 28.29 7.86
N ILE A 296 -3.29 27.91 7.99
CA ILE A 296 -2.85 26.78 8.78
C ILE A 296 -1.96 27.33 9.88
N GLU A 297 -2.29 27.01 11.12
CA GLU A 297 -1.48 27.34 12.28
C GLU A 297 -0.98 26.04 12.92
N ILE A 298 0.31 25.95 13.18
CA ILE A 298 0.96 24.79 13.81
C ILE A 298 1.52 25.26 15.15
N ARG A 299 1.05 24.65 16.24
CA ARG A 299 1.51 24.96 17.61
C ARG A 299 2.02 23.69 18.28
N GLU A 300 3.05 23.83 19.10
CA GLU A 300 3.52 22.75 19.94
C GLU A 300 2.52 22.50 21.08
N MET A 301 2.27 21.23 21.37
CA MET A 301 1.46 20.81 22.52
C MET A 301 2.37 20.41 23.67
N GLU A 302 1.80 20.35 24.88
CA GLU A 302 2.46 19.70 26.00
C GLU A 302 2.82 18.26 25.65
N THR A 303 4.09 17.87 25.82
CA THR A 303 4.57 16.54 25.49
C THR A 303 3.86 15.48 26.34
N PRO A 304 3.34 14.39 25.75
CA PRO A 304 2.79 13.28 26.55
C PRO A 304 3.83 12.75 27.54
N ASP A 305 3.38 12.22 28.67
CA ASP A 305 4.27 11.53 29.60
C ASP A 305 4.67 10.17 29.02
N TRP A 306 5.65 10.19 28.11
CA TRP A 306 6.15 8.99 27.45
C TRP A 306 6.82 8.06 28.46
N THR A 307 6.46 6.78 28.42
CA THR A 307 7.10 5.76 29.26
C THR A 307 8.60 5.67 28.96
N PRO A 308 9.41 5.18 29.92
CA PRO A 308 10.82 4.89 29.67
C PRO A 308 11.04 4.00 28.45
N ASP A 309 10.19 3.00 28.22
CA ASP A 309 10.33 2.09 27.07
C ASP A 309 10.20 2.83 25.74
N ILE A 310 9.23 3.74 25.60
CA ILE A 310 9.07 4.58 24.40
C ILE A 310 10.25 5.54 24.25
N LYS A 311 10.72 6.14 25.36
CA LYS A 311 11.87 7.07 25.34
C LYS A 311 13.14 6.37 24.85
N HIS A 312 13.43 5.16 25.34
CA HIS A 312 14.65 4.41 25.00
C HIS A 312 14.55 3.59 23.71
N SER A 313 13.34 3.25 23.24
CA SER A 313 13.18 2.53 21.98
C SER A 313 13.82 3.31 20.83
N LYS A 314 14.53 2.65 19.92
CA LYS A 314 15.09 3.32 18.73
C LYS A 314 14.02 3.70 17.72
N ILE A 315 12.98 2.86 17.61
CA ILE A 315 11.93 3.02 16.62
C ILE A 315 10.54 2.97 17.26
N TRP A 316 9.58 3.55 16.56
CA TRP A 316 8.16 3.37 16.81
C TRP A 316 7.40 3.37 15.49
N PHE A 317 6.19 2.83 15.52
CA PHE A 317 5.28 2.89 14.40
C PHE A 317 3.87 2.94 14.94
N GLY A 318 2.91 3.25 14.08
CA GLY A 318 1.53 3.35 14.52
C GLY A 318 0.61 3.88 13.45
N SER A 319 -0.65 4.04 13.84
CA SER A 319 -1.69 4.55 12.96
C SER A 319 -2.79 5.25 13.75
N ASN A 320 -3.59 6.03 13.05
CA ASN A 320 -4.71 6.76 13.60
C ASN A 320 -5.93 5.83 13.76
N MET A 321 -6.43 5.66 14.98
CA MET A 321 -7.67 4.92 15.26
C MET A 321 -8.94 5.73 14.92
N GLY A 322 -8.78 7.01 14.58
CA GLY A 322 -9.87 7.99 14.51
C GLY A 322 -10.21 8.55 15.89
N ASN A 323 -11.12 9.53 15.91
CA ASN A 323 -11.62 10.18 17.14
C ASN A 323 -10.50 10.62 18.09
N GLY A 324 -9.46 11.29 17.57
CA GLY A 324 -8.35 11.80 18.37
C GLY A 324 -7.48 10.73 19.03
N THR A 325 -7.57 9.47 18.62
CA THR A 325 -6.85 8.36 19.26
C THR A 325 -5.81 7.76 18.32
N VAL A 326 -4.59 7.53 18.82
CA VAL A 326 -3.46 6.96 18.09
C VAL A 326 -3.05 5.64 18.70
N PHE A 327 -2.81 4.63 17.86
CA PHE A 327 -2.26 3.34 18.28
C PHE A 327 -0.78 3.28 17.90
N LEU A 328 0.08 3.01 18.89
CA LEU A 328 1.54 2.99 18.79
C LEU A 328 2.09 1.61 19.13
N GLY A 329 3.17 1.22 18.45
CA GLY A 329 3.97 0.04 18.74
C GLY A 329 5.46 0.38 18.85
N ILE A 330 6.15 -0.27 19.77
CA ILE A 330 7.62 -0.27 19.87
C ILE A 330 8.12 -1.72 19.93
N PRO A 331 9.32 -2.05 19.43
CA PRO A 331 9.91 -3.37 19.61
C PRO A 331 10.13 -3.72 21.09
N GLY A 332 9.95 -4.99 21.44
CA GLY A 332 10.33 -5.51 22.76
C GLY A 332 11.85 -5.62 22.93
N ASP A 333 12.35 -5.57 24.17
CA ASP A 333 13.78 -5.80 24.47
C ASP A 333 14.05 -7.32 24.45
N ASN A 334 14.98 -7.78 23.61
CA ASN A 334 15.31 -9.20 23.38
C ASN A 334 16.11 -9.86 24.52
N LYS A 335 16.20 -9.24 25.70
CA LYS A 335 17.02 -9.74 26.82
C LYS A 335 16.36 -10.83 27.66
N GLN A 336 15.10 -11.18 27.40
CA GLN A 336 14.39 -12.22 28.15
C GLN A 336 13.84 -13.30 27.21
N VAL A 337 13.79 -14.53 27.70
CA VAL A 337 13.46 -15.76 26.96
C VAL A 337 11.99 -15.80 26.48
N VAL A 338 11.15 -14.87 26.93
CA VAL A 338 9.73 -14.72 26.55
C VAL A 338 9.39 -13.25 26.26
N SER A 339 10.20 -12.57 25.46
CA SER A 339 9.91 -11.17 25.09
C SER A 339 8.83 -11.11 24.00
N GLU A 340 7.77 -10.33 24.25
CA GLU A 340 6.80 -9.97 23.21
C GLU A 340 7.53 -9.21 22.08
N ALA A 341 7.22 -9.53 20.81
CA ALA A 341 7.88 -8.89 19.68
C ALA A 341 7.68 -7.37 19.64
N PHE A 342 6.52 -6.90 20.11
CA PHE A 342 6.17 -5.49 20.20
C PHE A 342 5.34 -5.20 21.45
N TYR A 343 5.60 -4.05 22.08
CA TYR A 343 4.73 -3.45 23.09
C TYR A 343 3.85 -2.39 22.45
N PHE A 344 2.58 -2.35 22.86
CA PHE A 344 1.59 -1.46 22.26
C PHE A 344 1.02 -0.44 23.24
N TYR A 345 0.72 0.74 22.73
CA TYR A 345 0.16 1.86 23.48
C TYR A 345 -0.95 2.53 22.70
N THR A 346 -1.91 3.10 23.42
CA THR A 346 -2.91 4.01 22.89
C THR A 346 -2.68 5.40 23.47
N LEU A 347 -2.61 6.41 22.60
CA LEU A 347 -2.54 7.82 22.98
C LEU A 347 -3.85 8.52 22.62
N LYS A 348 -4.58 9.00 23.62
CA LYS A 348 -5.76 9.87 23.44
C LYS A 348 -5.33 11.33 23.44
N CYS A 349 -5.61 12.02 22.35
CA CYS A 349 -5.20 13.41 22.12
C CYS A 349 -6.23 14.45 22.56
N ALA A 350 -7.51 14.06 22.69
CA ALA A 350 -8.58 14.90 23.22
C ALA A 350 -8.99 14.44 24.62
N GLU A 351 -9.40 15.38 25.48
CA GLU A 351 -9.99 15.06 26.79
C GLU A 351 -11.46 14.65 26.58
N ASP A 352 -11.82 13.45 27.06
CA ASP A 352 -13.22 13.08 27.25
C ASP A 352 -13.75 13.97 28.38
N ASN A 353 -14.57 14.99 28.05
CA ASN A 353 -15.30 15.81 29.03
C ASN A 353 -16.41 15.02 29.75
N THR A 354 -16.14 13.77 30.13
CA THR A 354 -17.01 12.91 30.92
C THR A 354 -16.20 12.18 31.98
N ASN A 355 -16.16 12.82 33.14
CA ASN A 355 -16.00 12.30 34.50
C ASN A 355 -14.63 11.76 34.97
N GLU A 356 -13.97 12.63 35.74
CA GLU A 356 -13.49 12.47 37.13
C GLU A 356 -12.56 11.31 37.55
N GLU A 357 -11.44 11.77 38.13
CA GLU A 357 -10.64 11.15 39.20
C GLU A 357 -9.80 9.90 38.87
N GLN A 358 -8.50 10.13 38.63
CA GLN A 358 -7.48 9.59 39.53
C GLN A 358 -6.14 10.32 39.36
N THR A 359 -5.86 11.17 40.33
CA THR A 359 -4.56 11.73 40.67
C THR A 359 -3.57 10.63 41.04
N THR A 360 -2.32 10.69 40.54
CA THR A 360 -1.12 10.43 41.38
C THR A 360 0.22 10.79 40.71
N PHE A 361 0.86 11.80 41.29
CA PHE A 361 2.27 11.95 41.70
C PHE A 361 3.45 11.65 40.75
N THR A 362 4.09 12.76 40.39
CA THR A 362 5.47 12.99 39.96
C THR A 362 6.53 12.48 40.94
N ASN A 363 7.62 11.91 40.42
CA ASN A 363 8.96 12.17 40.98
C ASN A 363 10.06 11.99 39.92
N SER A 364 10.85 13.04 39.74
CA SER A 364 11.89 13.24 38.71
C SER A 364 13.28 12.88 39.22
N GLN A 365 14.13 12.26 38.38
CA GLN A 365 15.58 12.49 38.42
C GLN A 365 16.19 12.43 37.02
N THR A 366 16.95 13.49 36.71
CA THR A 366 17.75 13.73 35.51
C THR A 366 19.12 13.09 35.62
N SER A 367 19.61 12.47 34.55
CA SER A 367 21.04 12.26 34.32
C SER A 367 21.37 12.46 32.84
N THR A 368 22.25 13.43 32.60
CA THR A 368 22.92 13.78 31.35
C THR A 368 23.96 12.73 30.96
N GLU A 369 24.10 12.44 29.66
CA GLU A 369 25.39 12.30 28.96
C GLU A 369 25.18 12.07 27.44
N ASP A 370 26.01 12.74 26.64
CA ASP A 370 26.20 12.74 25.18
C ASP A 370 27.74 12.89 24.98
N PRO A 371 28.38 12.65 23.81
CA PRO A 371 27.97 11.99 22.57
C PRO A 371 28.92 10.84 22.16
N GLY A 372 28.51 10.04 21.17
CA GLY A 372 29.37 9.06 20.49
C GLY A 372 29.04 8.94 19.01
N ASP A 373 29.86 9.60 18.19
CA ASP A 373 29.87 9.65 16.72
C ASP A 373 30.03 8.26 16.07
N SER A 374 29.15 7.88 15.13
CA SER A 374 29.44 6.89 14.06
C SER A 374 28.30 6.68 13.06
N THR A 375 28.63 6.96 11.79
CA THR A 375 28.12 6.46 10.49
C THR A 375 26.61 6.59 10.15
N PRO A 376 26.26 6.95 8.89
CA PRO A 376 24.87 7.20 8.50
C PRO A 376 24.13 5.87 8.36
N PHE A 377 23.23 5.60 9.30
CA PHE A 377 22.20 4.57 9.15
C PHE A 377 21.05 5.16 8.33
N GLU A 378 20.42 4.36 7.48
CA GLU A 378 19.33 4.78 6.58
C GLU A 378 17.99 4.28 7.15
N ASP A 379 17.02 5.19 7.23
CA ASP A 379 15.67 5.09 7.83
C ASP A 379 15.29 3.69 8.29
N SER A 380 15.57 3.48 9.57
CA SER A 380 15.58 2.19 10.27
C SER A 380 14.19 1.53 10.37
N GLU A 381 13.78 0.87 9.28
CA GLU A 381 13.06 -0.42 9.28
C GLU A 381 13.07 -1.17 7.92
N GLU A 382 13.91 -0.77 6.95
CA GLU A 382 13.99 -1.48 5.66
C GLU A 382 14.99 -2.66 5.59
N PHE A 383 15.60 -3.08 6.71
CA PHE A 383 16.38 -4.33 6.78
C PHE A 383 16.25 -5.02 8.13
N CYS A 384 15.29 -5.94 8.27
CA CYS A 384 15.34 -6.96 9.31
C CYS A 384 15.46 -8.33 8.63
N PHE A 385 16.70 -8.74 8.35
CA PHE A 385 17.03 -10.12 8.01
C PHE A 385 18.26 -10.58 8.80
N SER A 386 18.19 -11.85 9.21
CA SER A 386 19.23 -12.74 9.76
C SER A 386 19.76 -12.45 11.17
N ALA A 387 19.17 -13.12 12.16
CA ALA A 387 19.88 -13.59 13.35
C ALA A 387 19.23 -14.84 13.97
N GLU A 388 18.87 -15.86 13.19
CA GLU A 388 18.54 -17.19 13.74
C GLU A 388 19.09 -18.29 12.84
N ALA A 389 20.41 -18.47 12.91
CA ALA A 389 21.05 -19.72 12.55
C ALA A 389 22.20 -19.96 13.54
N ASN A 390 22.13 -21.09 14.23
CA ASN A 390 23.04 -21.61 15.28
C ASN A 390 22.65 -21.10 16.69
N SER A 391 22.30 -21.94 17.66
CA SER A 391 22.73 -23.31 17.93
C SER A 391 21.72 -24.07 18.81
N PHE A 392 21.51 -25.32 18.42
CA PHE A 392 20.91 -26.41 19.20
C PHE A 392 21.71 -26.66 20.49
N ASP A 393 21.04 -26.81 21.63
CA ASP A 393 21.31 -27.87 22.62
C ASP A 393 20.25 -27.85 23.74
N GLY A 394 19.47 -28.94 23.80
CA GLY A 394 19.37 -29.80 24.97
C GLY A 394 18.68 -29.33 26.26
N ASP A 395 17.59 -30.05 26.59
CA ASP A 395 17.30 -30.65 27.91
C ASP A 395 16.21 -29.99 28.79
N ASP A 396 15.02 -30.59 28.71
CA ASP A 396 14.16 -31.11 29.79
C ASP A 396 13.38 -30.21 30.79
N GLU A 397 12.06 -30.47 30.75
CA GLU A 397 11.11 -30.71 31.86
C GLU A 397 10.20 -29.58 32.40
N PHE A 398 8.93 -29.69 31.98
CA PHE A 398 7.67 -29.37 32.66
C PHE A 398 7.14 -27.92 32.70
N ASP A 399 6.09 -27.66 31.91
CA ASP A 399 4.74 -27.46 32.47
C ASP A 399 3.69 -27.84 31.42
N THR A 400 2.74 -28.69 31.84
CA THR A 400 1.76 -29.38 31.00
C THR A 400 0.83 -28.41 30.28
N TYR A 401 1.07 -28.23 28.98
CA TYR A 401 0.17 -27.57 28.03
C TYR A 401 -1.09 -28.43 27.87
N ASN A 402 -2.26 -27.81 27.98
CA ASN A 402 -3.53 -28.49 27.80
C ASN A 402 -3.93 -28.37 26.32
N GLU A 403 -3.62 -29.41 25.53
CA GLU A 403 -3.84 -29.47 24.07
C GLU A 403 -5.33 -29.53 23.65
N ASP A 404 -6.27 -29.57 24.61
CA ASP A 404 -7.71 -29.70 24.34
C ASP A 404 -8.38 -28.39 23.89
N ASP A 405 -7.69 -27.25 23.91
CA ASP A 405 -8.19 -25.95 23.41
C ASP A 405 -7.66 -25.57 22.01
N GLU A 406 -6.86 -26.44 21.37
CA GLU A 406 -6.50 -26.29 19.96
C GLU A 406 -7.72 -26.65 19.09
N GLU A 407 -8.37 -25.64 18.50
CA GLU A 407 -9.16 -25.85 17.29
C GLU A 407 -8.20 -26.40 16.23
N ASP A 408 -8.18 -27.74 16.09
CA ASP A 408 -7.47 -28.55 15.10
C ASP A 408 -6.57 -27.74 14.15
N GLU A 409 -5.32 -27.49 14.57
CA GLU A 409 -4.36 -26.72 13.78
C GLU A 409 -4.05 -27.37 12.42
N SER A 410 -4.50 -28.61 12.16
CA SER A 410 -4.41 -29.25 10.84
C SER A 410 -5.33 -28.61 9.79
N GLU A 411 -6.32 -27.81 10.21
CA GLU A 411 -7.20 -27.05 9.29
C GLU A 411 -6.72 -25.62 9.01
N THR A 412 -5.61 -25.16 9.60
CA THR A 412 -5.10 -23.76 9.56
C THR A 412 -4.31 -23.37 8.31
N GLY A 413 -4.33 -24.18 7.24
CA GLY A 413 -3.57 -23.92 6.02
C GLY A 413 -3.94 -22.62 5.29
N TYR A 414 -3.10 -22.14 4.38
CA TYR A 414 -3.46 -21.06 3.44
C TYR A 414 -4.53 -21.57 2.42
N TRP A 415 -5.19 -20.67 1.67
CA TRP A 415 -6.00 -21.07 0.49
C TRP A 415 -5.04 -21.53 -0.63
N ILE A 416 -4.53 -22.75 -0.50
CA ILE A 416 -3.62 -23.39 -1.45
C ILE A 416 -4.30 -24.65 -1.96
N THR A 417 -4.52 -24.71 -3.26
CA THR A 417 -4.89 -25.94 -3.99
C THR A 417 -3.69 -26.27 -4.87
N CYS A 418 -2.68 -26.97 -4.33
CA CYS A 418 -1.59 -27.53 -5.16
C CYS A 418 -1.98 -28.92 -5.68
N CYS A 419 -1.12 -29.49 -6.54
CA CYS A 419 -1.35 -30.84 -7.04
C CYS A 419 -1.35 -31.89 -5.90
N PRO A 420 -2.02 -33.05 -6.09
CA PRO A 420 -2.09 -34.13 -5.09
C PRO A 420 -0.74 -34.74 -4.67
N THR A 421 0.34 -34.40 -5.38
CA THR A 421 1.71 -34.88 -5.14
C THR A 421 2.60 -33.82 -4.49
N CYS A 422 2.03 -32.72 -3.98
CA CYS A 422 2.77 -31.67 -3.31
C CYS A 422 3.13 -32.09 -1.88
N ASP A 423 4.43 -32.30 -1.63
CA ASP A 423 4.98 -32.68 -0.32
C ASP A 423 5.63 -31.46 0.40
N VAL A 424 5.26 -30.24 -0.04
CA VAL A 424 5.72 -28.99 0.57
C VAL A 424 4.84 -28.72 1.78
N ASP A 425 5.46 -28.74 2.97
CA ASP A 425 4.76 -28.50 4.20
C ASP A 425 4.17 -27.08 4.25
N ILE A 426 2.88 -27.01 4.58
CA ILE A 426 2.06 -25.80 4.62
C ILE A 426 2.56 -24.83 5.70
N ASN A 427 3.25 -25.36 6.73
CA ASN A 427 3.76 -24.62 7.88
C ASN A 427 5.24 -24.20 7.73
N THR A 428 6.00 -24.77 6.80
CA THR A 428 7.33 -24.29 6.42
C THR A 428 7.23 -23.13 5.41
N TRP A 429 6.47 -22.09 5.77
CA TRP A 429 6.57 -20.80 5.09
C TRP A 429 7.80 -20.04 5.59
N VAL A 430 8.96 -20.49 5.16
CA VAL A 430 10.15 -19.62 5.10
C VAL A 430 10.45 -19.51 3.62
N PRO A 431 10.28 -18.31 3.00
CA PRO A 431 10.86 -18.12 1.70
C PRO A 431 12.35 -18.38 1.88
N PHE A 432 12.87 -19.44 1.26
CA PHE A 432 14.28 -19.52 0.94
C PHE A 432 14.56 -18.34 -0.01
N TYR A 433 14.74 -17.15 0.56
CA TYR A 433 15.51 -16.10 -0.06
C TYR A 433 16.96 -16.57 0.02
N SER A 434 17.31 -17.59 -0.78
CA SER A 434 18.69 -17.65 -1.22
C SER A 434 18.82 -16.53 -2.25
N THR A 435 19.87 -15.75 -2.09
CA THR A 435 20.32 -14.66 -2.97
C THR A 435 20.60 -15.09 -4.41
N GLU A 436 20.05 -16.22 -4.88
CA GLU A 436 20.36 -16.84 -6.16
C GLU A 436 19.14 -17.32 -6.96
N LEU A 437 17.90 -17.20 -6.47
CA LEU A 437 16.76 -17.70 -7.25
C LEU A 437 15.57 -16.74 -7.19
N ASN A 438 15.41 -15.96 -8.27
CA ASN A 438 14.23 -15.16 -8.65
C ASN A 438 12.99 -16.06 -8.83
N LYS A 439 12.49 -16.69 -7.78
CA LYS A 439 11.33 -17.57 -7.83
C LYS A 439 10.18 -16.91 -7.05
N PRO A 440 9.04 -16.57 -7.70
CA PRO A 440 7.83 -16.38 -6.93
C PRO A 440 7.54 -17.70 -6.20
N ALA A 441 7.35 -17.68 -4.88
CA ALA A 441 7.03 -18.90 -4.14
C ALA A 441 5.66 -19.47 -4.55
N MET A 442 4.74 -18.58 -4.94
CA MET A 442 3.36 -18.86 -5.29
C MET A 442 2.95 -18.15 -6.59
N ILE A 443 2.02 -18.74 -7.35
CA ILE A 443 1.40 -18.15 -8.55
C ILE A 443 -0.12 -18.23 -8.40
N TYR A 444 -0.85 -17.18 -8.79
CA TYR A 444 -2.30 -17.17 -8.73
C TYR A 444 -2.93 -17.72 -10.03
N CYS A 445 -3.75 -18.76 -9.91
CA CYS A 445 -4.53 -19.34 -11.01
C CYS A 445 -5.90 -18.65 -11.11
N SER A 446 -6.22 -18.09 -12.28
CA SER A 446 -7.41 -17.27 -12.54
C SER A 446 -8.66 -18.05 -12.99
N HIS A 447 -8.74 -19.36 -12.74
CA HIS A 447 -9.91 -20.19 -13.10
C HIS A 447 -10.90 -20.33 -11.93
N GLY A 448 -12.21 -20.28 -12.21
CA GLY A 448 -13.25 -20.41 -11.19
C GLY A 448 -13.19 -19.28 -10.16
N ASP A 449 -13.19 -19.63 -8.87
CA ASP A 449 -13.06 -18.69 -7.75
C ASP A 449 -11.60 -18.25 -7.50
N GLY A 450 -10.65 -18.80 -8.26
CA GLY A 450 -9.22 -18.51 -8.21
C GLY A 450 -8.50 -19.03 -6.96
N HIS A 451 -7.24 -19.45 -7.13
CA HIS A 451 -6.47 -20.04 -6.04
C HIS A 451 -4.96 -19.85 -6.24
N TRP A 452 -4.19 -19.95 -5.15
CA TRP A 452 -2.73 -19.89 -5.20
C TRP A 452 -2.12 -21.30 -5.31
N VAL A 453 -1.09 -21.44 -6.15
CA VAL A 453 -0.31 -22.68 -6.33
C VAL A 453 1.18 -22.42 -6.06
N HIS A 454 1.91 -23.39 -5.47
CA HIS A 454 3.36 -23.27 -5.35
C HIS A 454 4.00 -23.24 -6.73
N ALA A 455 4.86 -22.26 -7.02
CA ALA A 455 5.52 -22.18 -8.33
C ALA A 455 6.35 -23.44 -8.63
N GLN A 456 6.86 -24.12 -7.60
CA GLN A 456 7.59 -25.38 -7.71
C GLN A 456 6.69 -26.57 -8.12
N CYS A 457 5.40 -26.56 -7.78
CA CYS A 457 4.43 -27.58 -8.23
C CYS A 457 4.15 -27.48 -9.74
N MET A 458 4.58 -26.40 -10.41
CA MET A 458 4.09 -26.05 -11.75
C MET A 458 5.01 -26.46 -12.89
N ASP A 459 6.24 -26.89 -12.59
CA ASP A 459 7.26 -27.27 -13.58
C ASP A 459 7.44 -26.23 -14.72
N LEU A 460 7.31 -24.93 -14.37
CA LEU A 460 7.43 -23.84 -15.32
C LEU A 460 8.88 -23.42 -15.49
N ALA A 461 9.29 -23.22 -16.74
CA ALA A 461 10.59 -22.64 -17.06
C ALA A 461 10.70 -21.22 -16.46
N GLU A 462 11.89 -20.88 -15.94
CA GLU A 462 12.19 -19.62 -15.25
C GLU A 462 11.76 -18.37 -16.04
N ARG A 463 12.02 -18.36 -17.35
CA ARG A 463 11.59 -17.27 -18.25
C ARG A 463 10.08 -17.04 -18.26
N THR A 464 9.30 -18.10 -18.07
CA THR A 464 7.83 -18.05 -18.05
C THR A 464 7.33 -17.51 -16.72
N LEU A 465 7.99 -17.86 -15.61
CA LEU A 465 7.70 -17.32 -14.28
C LEU A 465 7.96 -15.81 -14.22
N ILE A 466 9.10 -15.36 -14.74
CA ILE A 466 9.43 -13.92 -14.85
C ILE A 466 8.44 -13.18 -15.76
N HIS A 467 7.98 -13.83 -16.84
CA HIS A 467 6.98 -13.23 -17.72
C HIS A 467 5.58 -13.13 -17.08
N LEU A 468 5.22 -14.09 -16.22
CA LEU A 468 3.97 -14.07 -15.48
C LEU A 468 4.00 -13.05 -14.31
N SER A 469 5.17 -12.80 -13.71
CA SER A 469 5.31 -11.77 -12.66
C SER A 469 5.38 -10.35 -13.21
N ALA A 470 5.75 -10.18 -14.49
CA ALA A 470 5.92 -8.87 -15.12
C ALA A 470 4.66 -8.29 -15.79
N GLY A 471 3.47 -8.90 -15.67
CA GLY A 471 2.25 -8.38 -16.31
C GLY A 471 0.94 -9.01 -15.83
N SER A 472 -0.18 -8.43 -16.26
CA SER A 472 -1.56 -8.86 -15.94
C SER A 472 -2.02 -10.09 -16.74
N ASN A 473 -1.12 -11.06 -16.98
CA ASN A 473 -1.43 -12.24 -17.79
C ASN A 473 -2.21 -13.26 -16.96
N LYS A 474 -3.35 -13.73 -17.48
CA LYS A 474 -4.14 -14.78 -16.82
C LYS A 474 -3.38 -16.11 -16.85
N TYR A 475 -3.22 -16.70 -15.67
CA TYR A 475 -2.55 -17.98 -15.48
C TYR A 475 -3.54 -19.08 -15.11
N TYR A 476 -3.29 -20.31 -15.59
CA TYR A 476 -4.09 -21.49 -15.29
C TYR A 476 -3.17 -22.60 -14.79
N CYS A 477 -3.47 -23.17 -13.62
CA CYS A 477 -2.64 -24.22 -13.01
C CYS A 477 -2.76 -25.55 -13.76
N ASN A 478 -1.92 -26.54 -13.42
CA ASN A 478 -1.86 -27.84 -14.10
C ASN A 478 -3.18 -28.61 -14.03
N GLU A 479 -3.98 -28.42 -12.98
CA GLU A 479 -5.34 -28.96 -12.88
C GLU A 479 -6.31 -28.30 -13.87
N HIS A 480 -6.04 -27.06 -14.28
CA HIS A 480 -6.88 -26.27 -15.18
C HIS A 480 -6.31 -26.12 -16.60
N VAL A 481 -5.09 -26.63 -16.86
CA VAL A 481 -4.41 -26.57 -18.18
C VAL A 481 -5.17 -27.36 -19.25
N GLU A 482 -5.81 -28.48 -18.90
CA GLU A 482 -6.57 -29.29 -19.87
C GLU A 482 -7.84 -28.58 -20.35
N ILE A 483 -8.50 -27.83 -19.47
CA ILE A 483 -9.71 -27.05 -19.77
C ILE A 483 -9.36 -25.83 -20.64
N ALA A 484 -8.22 -25.18 -20.38
CA ALA A 484 -7.74 -24.06 -21.20
C ALA A 484 -7.35 -24.50 -22.62
N ARG A 485 -6.79 -25.72 -22.79
CA ARG A 485 -6.49 -26.28 -24.12
C ARG A 485 -7.74 -26.62 -24.93
N ALA A 486 -8.86 -26.96 -24.28
CA ALA A 486 -10.15 -27.23 -24.94
C ALA A 486 -10.83 -25.96 -25.50
N LEU A 487 -10.43 -24.77 -25.04
CA LEU A 487 -10.95 -23.48 -25.50
C LEU A 487 -10.17 -22.88 -26.69
N HIS A 488 -9.15 -23.58 -27.20
CA HIS A 488 -8.55 -23.18 -28.48
C HIS A 488 -9.57 -23.36 -29.61
N THR A 489 -9.81 -22.27 -30.36
CA THR A 489 -10.48 -22.31 -31.66
C THR A 489 -9.93 -23.46 -32.52
N PRO A 490 -10.77 -24.21 -33.25
CA PRO A 490 -10.35 -25.38 -34.03
C PRO A 490 -9.15 -25.04 -34.91
N GLN A 491 -8.13 -25.91 -34.92
CA GLN A 491 -6.98 -25.75 -35.79
C GLN A 491 -7.45 -25.58 -37.24
N ARG A 492 -6.94 -24.54 -37.90
CA ARG A 492 -7.14 -24.29 -39.33
C ARG A 492 -6.75 -25.55 -40.10
N VAL A 493 -7.73 -26.20 -40.72
CA VAL A 493 -7.49 -27.33 -41.63
C VAL A 493 -6.49 -26.86 -42.69
N LEU A 494 -5.35 -27.56 -42.79
CA LEU A 494 -4.35 -27.29 -43.81
C LEU A 494 -5.02 -27.37 -45.19
N PRO A 495 -4.78 -26.42 -46.11
CA PRO A 495 -5.38 -26.49 -47.43
C PRO A 495 -4.89 -27.75 -48.15
N LEU A 496 -5.82 -28.55 -48.66
CA LEU A 496 -5.54 -29.65 -49.58
C LEU A 496 -4.64 -29.15 -50.72
N LYS A 497 -3.49 -29.81 -50.93
CA LYS A 497 -2.58 -29.56 -52.04
C LYS A 497 -3.37 -29.65 -53.36
N LYS A 498 -3.60 -28.52 -54.02
CA LYS A 498 -4.08 -28.51 -55.40
C LYS A 498 -2.92 -28.91 -56.33
N PRO A 499 -3.11 -29.87 -57.25
CA PRO A 499 -2.09 -30.17 -58.25
C PRO A 499 -1.93 -28.99 -59.23
N PRO A 500 -0.75 -28.80 -59.83
CA PRO A 500 -0.48 -27.65 -60.68
C PRO A 500 -1.32 -27.75 -61.96
N MET A 501 -2.14 -26.71 -62.22
CA MET A 501 -2.85 -26.56 -63.48
C MET A 501 -1.87 -26.25 -64.62
N LYS A 502 -1.97 -27.04 -65.70
CA LYS A 502 -1.22 -26.85 -66.95
C LYS A 502 -1.53 -25.49 -67.59
N SER A 503 -0.50 -24.85 -68.16
CA SER A 503 -0.63 -23.63 -68.93
C SER A 503 -1.31 -23.90 -70.29
N LEU A 504 -2.36 -23.12 -70.58
CA LEU A 504 -3.01 -23.11 -71.90
C LEU A 504 -2.52 -21.92 -72.72
N HIS A 505 -1.71 -22.25 -73.74
CA HIS A 505 -1.42 -21.57 -75.01
C HIS A 505 -1.66 -20.06 -75.18
N LYS A 506 -0.56 -19.34 -75.40
CA LYS A 506 -0.49 -18.11 -76.20
C LYS A 506 -0.41 -18.46 -77.71
N LYS A 507 -1.36 -17.96 -78.51
CA LYS A 507 -1.27 -17.70 -79.96
C LYS A 507 -1.62 -16.21 -80.12
N GLY A 508 -1.05 -15.35 -80.95
CA GLY A 508 -0.05 -15.38 -82.01
C GLY A 508 -0.15 -13.99 -82.67
N SER A 509 0.97 -13.40 -83.09
CA SER A 509 1.05 -12.05 -83.66
C SER A 509 0.54 -11.98 -85.10
N GLY A 510 -0.24 -10.93 -85.41
CA GLY A 510 -0.60 -10.49 -86.76
C GLY A 510 -0.31 -8.99 -86.90
N LYS A 511 0.23 -8.58 -88.05
CA LYS A 511 1.02 -7.36 -88.27
C LYS A 511 0.30 -6.38 -89.22
N ILE A 512 0.53 -5.07 -89.01
CA ILE A 512 0.61 -3.93 -89.98
C ILE A 512 -0.70 -3.17 -90.33
N LEU A 513 -0.78 -1.86 -90.01
CA LEU A 513 -0.55 -0.69 -90.92
C LEU A 513 -0.76 0.66 -90.16
N THR A 514 0.20 1.58 -90.27
CA THR A 514 0.03 3.04 -90.07
C THR A 514 -0.29 3.68 -91.44
N PRO A 515 -0.93 4.87 -91.53
CA PRO A 515 -0.10 6.08 -91.64
C PRO A 515 -0.74 7.43 -91.20
N ALA A 516 0.18 8.33 -90.84
CA ALA A 516 0.27 9.75 -91.22
C ALA A 516 -0.79 10.79 -90.81
N LYS A 517 -0.26 11.81 -90.12
CA LYS A 517 -0.74 13.19 -90.04
C LYS A 517 -1.14 13.76 -91.42
N LYS A 518 -2.31 14.39 -91.49
CA LYS A 518 -2.56 15.56 -92.33
C LYS A 518 -3.32 16.61 -91.52
N SER A 519 -2.75 17.80 -91.54
CA SER A 519 -3.21 19.07 -90.99
C SER A 519 -4.53 19.55 -91.61
N PHE A 520 -5.36 20.23 -90.82
CA PHE A 520 -6.15 21.36 -91.34
C PHE A 520 -6.21 22.49 -90.32
N LEU A 521 -5.76 23.67 -90.78
CA LEU A 521 -5.81 24.98 -90.13
C LEU A 521 -7.26 25.49 -90.06
N ARG A 522 -7.57 26.27 -89.01
CA ARG A 522 -8.18 27.60 -89.21
C ARG A 522 -7.87 28.56 -88.06
N ARG A 523 -6.99 29.51 -88.38
CA ARG A 523 -6.87 30.85 -87.77
C ARG A 523 -8.13 31.66 -88.10
N LEU A 524 -8.64 32.42 -87.14
CA LEU A 524 -9.30 33.73 -87.32
C LEU A 524 -9.24 34.45 -85.95
N PHE A 525 -8.30 35.40 -85.78
CA PHE A 525 -8.50 36.86 -85.60
C PHE A 525 -9.26 37.18 -84.29
N ASP A 526 -8.73 37.84 -83.26
CA ASP A 526 -7.63 38.83 -83.11
C ASP A 526 -6.72 38.53 -81.92
#